data_AF-Q4J8N2-F1
#
_entry.id   AF-Q4J8N2-F1
#
_cell.length_a   1.000
_cell.length_b   1.000
_cell.length_c   1.000
_cell.angle_alpha   90.00
_cell.angle_beta   90.00
_cell.angle_gamma   90.00
#
_symmetry.space_group_name_H-M   'P 1'
#
loop_
_entity.id
_entity.type
_entity.pdbx_description
1 polymer ?
#
loop_
_entity_poly.entity_id
_entity_poly.type
_entity_poly.pdbx_seq_one_letter_code
_entity_poly.pdbx_strand_id
1 'polypeptide(L)' 'MKPLIHKGSKPGQESYYLNIPREIVRALGITSEDEFVLSVENRDGDIVLCYRRVKKSQ' A
#
# COMPACT_ATOMS: atom_id res chain seq x y z
N MET A 1 13.37 -1.39 2.88
CA MET A 1 12.23 -0.78 3.60
C MET A 1 11.73 -1.80 4.62
N LYS A 2 11.51 -1.42 5.88
CA LYS A 2 10.91 -2.34 6.88
C LYS A 2 9.39 -2.12 6.88
N PRO A 3 8.56 -3.18 6.74
CA PRO A 3 7.11 -3.02 6.85
C PRO A 3 6.76 -2.57 8.27
N LEU A 4 5.75 -1.71 8.39
CA LEU A 4 5.17 -1.37 9.69
C LEU A 4 4.24 -2.50 10.10
N ILE A 5 4.39 -3.00 11.31
CA ILE A 5 3.59 -4.09 11.86
C ILE A 5 2.71 -3.53 12.96
N HIS A 6 1.39 -3.71 12.82
CA HIS A 6 0.43 -3.44 13.86
C HIS A 6 -0.11 -4.76 14.40
N LYS A 7 0.06 -4.98 15.71
CA LYS A 7 -0.47 -6.16 16.38
C LYS A 7 -1.90 -5.87 16.82
N GLY A 8 -2.84 -6.67 16.33
CA GLY A 8 -4.22 -6.62 16.72
C GLY A 8 -4.42 -7.07 18.17
N SER A 9 -5.66 -6.94 18.65
CA SER A 9 -6.05 -7.28 20.02
C SER A 9 -6.10 -8.79 20.29
N LYS A 10 -6.04 -9.65 19.26
CA LYS A 10 -6.01 -11.12 19.39
C LYS A 10 -4.68 -11.70 18.89
N PRO A 11 -4.15 -12.75 19.53
CA PRO A 11 -2.98 -13.48 19.04
C PRO A 11 -3.16 -13.95 17.58
N GLY A 12 -2.16 -13.73 16.74
CA GLY A 12 -2.18 -14.12 15.32
C GLY A 12 -2.83 -13.11 14.36
N GLN A 13 -3.41 -12.02 14.86
CA GLN A 13 -3.86 -10.91 14.02
C GLN A 13 -2.76 -9.85 13.92
N GLU A 14 -1.92 -9.97 12.90
CA GLU A 14 -0.92 -8.96 12.57
C GLU A 14 -1.30 -8.29 11.25
N SER A 15 -1.34 -6.96 11.25
CA SER A 15 -1.54 -6.16 10.04
C SER A 15 -0.19 -5.58 9.61
N TYR A 16 0.16 -5.83 8.35
CA TYR A 16 1.40 -5.37 7.73
C TYR A 16 1.11 -4.21 6.80
N TYR A 17 1.87 -3.13 6.92
CA TYR A 17 1.71 -1.92 6.12
C TYR A 17 3.01 -1.52 5.44
N LEU A 18 2.89 -1.00 4.23
CA LEU A 18 3.99 -0.41 3.47
C LEU A 18 3.86 1.11 3.50
N ASN A 19 4.86 1.79 4.05
CA ASN A 19 4.89 3.25 4.07
C ASN A 19 5.16 3.79 2.66
N ILE A 20 4.40 4.80 2.26
CA ILE A 20 4.68 5.59 1.06
C ILE A 20 5.64 6.74 1.45
N PRO A 21 6.82 6.87 0.82
CA PRO A 21 7.74 7.96 1.08
C PRO A 21 7.09 9.34 0.96
N ARG A 22 7.41 10.25 1.90
CA ARG A 22 6.81 11.59 1.98
C ARG A 22 7.00 12.41 0.69
N GLU A 23 8.13 12.24 0.01
CA GLU A 23 8.42 12.91 -1.26
C GLU A 23 7.45 12.49 -2.37
N ILE A 24 7.13 11.19 -2.44
CA ILE A 24 6.16 10.64 -3.40
C ILE A 24 4.75 11.14 -3.08
N VAL A 25 4.37 11.13 -1.80
CA VAL A 25 3.07 11.66 -1.35
C VAL A 25 2.89 13.11 -1.77
N ARG A 26 3.92 13.95 -1.57
CA ARG A 26 3.89 15.37 -1.96
C ARG A 26 3.88 15.56 -3.48
N ALA A 27 4.74 14.85 -4.20
CA ALA A 27 4.86 14.99 -5.65
C ALA A 27 3.60 14.55 -6.40
N LEU A 28 2.90 13.52 -5.90
CA LEU A 28 1.69 12.99 -6.51
C LEU A 28 0.40 13.52 -5.90
N GLY A 29 0.48 14.35 -4.86
CA GLY A 29 -0.69 14.86 -4.14
C GLY A 29 -1.58 13.72 -3.64
N ILE A 30 -0.99 12.73 -2.99
CA ILE A 30 -1.72 11.59 -2.42
C ILE A 30 -2.36 12.04 -1.10
N THR A 31 -3.66 11.79 -0.93
CA THR A 31 -4.41 12.09 0.28
C THR A 31 -5.10 10.84 0.82
N SER A 32 -5.70 10.94 2.02
CA SER A 32 -6.43 9.83 2.65
C SER A 32 -7.71 9.44 1.91
N GLU A 33 -8.20 10.31 1.03
CA GLU A 33 -9.44 10.14 0.27
C GLU A 33 -9.21 9.42 -1.06
N ASP A 34 -7.94 9.20 -1.42
CA ASP A 34 -7.59 8.46 -2.63
C ASP A 34 -7.87 6.97 -2.49
N GLU A 35 -8.47 6.41 -3.53
CA GLU A 35 -8.73 4.99 -3.63
C GLU A 35 -7.63 4.30 -4.45
N PHE A 36 -7.09 3.21 -3.90
CA PHE A 36 -6.08 2.38 -4.56
C PHE A 36 -6.59 0.94 -4.67
N VAL A 37 -6.36 0.34 -5.83
CA VAL A 37 -6.58 -1.10 -6.05
C VAL A 37 -5.23 -1.81 -5.93
N LEU A 38 -5.16 -2.80 -5.04
CA LEU A 38 -4.01 -3.68 -4.91
C LEU A 38 -4.14 -4.84 -5.89
N SER A 39 -3.05 -5.10 -6.62
CA SER A 39 -2.87 -6.29 -7.45
C SER A 39 -1.57 -6.98 -7.05
N VAL A 40 -1.56 -8.31 -7.11
CA VAL A 40 -0.39 -9.14 -6.82
C VAL A 40 0.10 -9.73 -8.12
N GLU A 41 1.34 -9.44 -8.47
CA GLU A 41 2.01 -9.95 -9.66
C GLU A 41 3.21 -10.80 -9.27
N ASN A 42 3.60 -11.74 -10.13
CA ASN A 42 4.87 -12.45 -10.03
C ASN A 42 5.71 -12.06 -11.24
N ARG A 43 6.90 -11.50 -11.00
CA ARG A 43 7.85 -11.10 -12.03
C ARG A 43 9.17 -11.76 -11.74
N ASP A 44 9.60 -12.68 -12.61
CA ASP A 44 10.88 -13.39 -12.51
C ASP A 44 11.12 -14.10 -11.16
N GLY A 45 10.04 -14.60 -10.53
CA GLY A 45 10.09 -15.24 -9.22
C GLY A 45 9.88 -14.29 -8.04
N ASP A 46 9.92 -12.98 -8.27
CA ASP A 46 9.64 -11.96 -7.26
C ASP A 46 8.14 -11.64 -7.18
N ILE A 47 7.60 -11.62 -5.96
CA ILE A 47 6.24 -11.16 -5.70
C ILE A 47 6.24 -9.64 -5.67
N VAL A 48 5.37 -9.03 -6.49
CA VAL A 48 5.20 -7.58 -6.60
C VAL A 48 3.80 -7.19 -6.16
N LEU A 49 3.72 -6.26 -5.20
CA LEU A 49 2.46 -5.67 -4.74
C LEU A 49 2.24 -4.31 -5.43
N CYS A 50 1.35 -4.28 -6.40
CA CYS A 50 1.06 -3.12 -7.24
C CYS A 50 -0.17 -2.36 -6.71
N TYR A 51 0.04 -1.17 -6.12
CA TYR A 51 -1.03 -0.26 -5.69
C TYR A 51 -1.32 0.78 -6.78
N ARG A 52 -2.43 0.63 -7.50
CA ARG A 52 -2.85 1.53 -8.59
C ARG A 52 -3.91 2.52 -8.09
N ARG A 53 -3.62 3.83 -8.16
CA ARG A 53 -4.60 4.90 -7.84
C ARG A 53 -5.73 4.89 -8.87
N VAL A 54 -6.97 4.87 -8.39
CA VAL A 54 -8.18 4.95 -9.23
C VAL A 54 -8.75 6.35 -9.10
N LYS A 55 -8.86 7.06 -10.22
CA LYS A 55 -9.67 8.29 -10.25
C LYS A 55 -11.12 7.87 -10.34
N LYS A 56 -11.97 8.41 -9.46
CA LYS A 56 -13.42 8.30 -9.65
C LYS A 56 -13.76 9.00 -10.96
N SER A 57 -14.17 8.24 -11.97
CA SER A 57 -14.80 8.81 -13.16
C SER A 57 -16.06 9.53 -12.68
N GLN A 58 -16.10 10.85 -12.86
CA GLN A 58 -17.35 11.59 -12.82
C GLN A 58 -18.25 11.15 -13.96
#